data_AF-A0A0H4WNG2-F1
#
_entry.id   AF-A0A0H4WNG2-F1
#
_cell.length_a   1.000
_cell.length_b   1.000
_cell.length_c   1.000
_cell.angle_alpha   90.00
_cell.angle_beta   90.00
_cell.angle_gamma   90.00
#
_symmetry.space_group_name_H-M   'P 1'
#
loop_
_entity.id
_entity.type
_entity.pdbx_description
1 polymer ?
#
loop_
_entity_poly.entity_id
_entity_poly.type
_entity_poly.pdbx_seq_one_letter_code
_entity_poly.pdbx_strand_id
1 'polypeptide(L)'
;MTFRMKLLVGTGAVLSFAGGVALATGPVSPPARGTQAPEVKKHELPVSKDGNLVVGLCDGETSMEVKGVKAGESLTRAQAQHVSGALMEEWLRKNPNAHWDAVPLVAQAPAPGSTTPRTQQPRTPAPSKGTVREGGVTPESGGAEVKKQQAVPIQDGHTYGAFSDRDEAIWAASTEQFVDEGHRVFHDAQAIGGTVGISCDMCHPDASNTHPETYPKYQVQLGRVALLRDMINWCIENPVRGRPLADGDPRMRAMEAYIYAKRKGVKLEYGKK
;
A
#
# COMPACT_ATOMS: atom_id res chain seq x y z
N MET A 1 -64.21 21.85 -16.50
CA MET A 1 -63.60 21.84 -17.83
C MET A 1 -62.90 20.51 -18.04
N THR A 2 -63.58 19.63 -18.75
CA THR A 2 -63.11 18.38 -19.36
C THR A 2 -62.11 18.69 -20.48
N PHE A 3 -61.08 17.86 -20.66
CA PHE A 3 -60.94 16.98 -21.84
C PHE A 3 -59.61 16.19 -21.77
N ARG A 4 -59.74 14.87 -21.61
CA ARG A 4 -58.86 13.88 -22.27
C ARG A 4 -58.94 14.11 -23.79
N MET A 5 -57.92 13.75 -24.56
CA MET A 5 -57.99 12.64 -25.55
C MET A 5 -56.98 12.76 -26.72
N LYS A 6 -56.24 11.65 -26.89
CA LYS A 6 -55.74 10.97 -28.11
C LYS A 6 -54.69 11.59 -29.05
N LEU A 7 -53.61 10.80 -29.17
CA LEU A 7 -52.87 10.40 -30.38
C LEU A 7 -53.55 10.69 -31.73
N LEU A 8 -52.77 11.16 -32.70
CA LEU A 8 -52.62 10.49 -34.02
C LEU A 8 -51.34 10.93 -34.75
N VAL A 9 -50.45 9.95 -34.96
CA VAL A 9 -49.70 9.59 -36.19
C VAL A 9 -49.41 10.69 -37.22
N GLY A 10 -48.12 10.87 -37.54
CA GLY A 10 -47.64 11.53 -38.74
C GLY A 10 -46.24 11.05 -39.13
N THR A 11 -46.20 10.23 -40.16
CA THR A 11 -45.05 9.67 -40.90
C THR A 11 -44.06 10.73 -41.42
N GLY A 12 -42.74 10.45 -41.40
CA GLY A 12 -41.75 11.27 -42.11
C GLY A 12 -40.30 10.78 -42.02
N ALA A 13 -39.88 10.03 -43.03
CA ALA A 13 -38.51 9.88 -43.58
C ALA A 13 -37.37 9.33 -42.69
N VAL A 14 -37.11 8.04 -42.87
CA VAL A 14 -35.84 7.37 -42.55
C VAL A 14 -34.81 7.74 -43.62
N LEU A 15 -33.70 8.38 -43.22
CA LEU A 15 -32.50 8.51 -44.04
C LEU A 15 -31.63 7.27 -43.86
N SER A 16 -31.45 6.55 -44.95
CA SER A 16 -30.57 5.40 -45.11
C SER A 16 -29.10 5.79 -44.94
N PHE A 17 -28.41 5.16 -43.98
CA PHE A 17 -26.98 4.90 -44.09
C PHE A 17 -26.78 3.39 -44.19
N ALA A 18 -26.47 2.95 -45.41
CA ALA A 18 -25.95 1.63 -45.68
C ALA A 18 -24.50 1.56 -45.19
N GLY A 19 -24.25 0.76 -44.16
CA GLY A 19 -22.92 0.37 -43.70
C GLY A 19 -22.95 -1.13 -43.40
N GLY A 20 -22.29 -1.92 -44.24
CA GLY A 20 -22.43 -3.37 -44.31
C GLY A 20 -22.02 -4.10 -43.02
N VAL A 21 -22.90 -4.99 -42.57
CA VAL A 21 -22.54 -6.08 -41.66
C VAL A 21 -22.27 -7.31 -42.53
N ALA A 22 -21.00 -7.70 -42.62
CA ALA A 22 -20.65 -9.02 -43.13
C ALA A 22 -21.16 -10.07 -42.13
N LEU A 23 -22.26 -10.73 -42.46
CA LEU A 23 -22.77 -11.88 -41.73
C LEU A 23 -21.84 -13.08 -41.98
N ALA A 24 -20.93 -13.35 -41.05
CA ALA A 24 -20.26 -14.63 -40.97
C ALA A 24 -21.28 -15.68 -40.46
N THR A 25 -21.98 -16.34 -41.38
CA THR A 25 -22.84 -17.49 -41.08
C THR A 25 -21.99 -18.75 -40.91
N GLY A 26 -21.25 -18.82 -39.81
CA GLY A 26 -20.69 -20.07 -39.29
C GLY A 26 -21.55 -20.59 -38.13
N PRO A 27 -21.67 -21.90 -37.92
CA PRO A 27 -22.37 -22.43 -36.75
C PRO A 27 -21.65 -21.96 -35.49
N VAL A 28 -22.31 -21.11 -34.70
CA VAL A 28 -21.86 -20.74 -33.36
C VAL A 28 -22.03 -21.97 -32.48
N SER A 29 -20.95 -22.71 -32.26
CA SER A 29 -20.90 -23.73 -31.21
C SER A 29 -21.24 -23.04 -29.88
N PRO A 30 -22.17 -23.58 -29.06
CA PRO A 30 -22.42 -23.04 -27.74
C PRO A 30 -21.13 -23.09 -26.91
N PRO A 31 -20.87 -22.09 -26.03
CA PRO A 31 -19.72 -22.14 -25.14
C PRO A 31 -19.76 -23.46 -24.37
N ALA A 32 -18.64 -24.17 -24.36
CA ALA A 32 -18.50 -25.43 -23.65
C ALA A 32 -18.98 -25.24 -22.20
N ARG A 33 -20.04 -25.95 -21.83
CA ARG A 33 -20.47 -26.09 -20.44
C ARG A 33 -19.38 -26.88 -19.72
N GLY A 34 -18.68 -26.22 -18.80
CA GLY A 34 -17.89 -26.92 -17.79
C GLY A 34 -16.42 -26.53 -17.75
N THR A 35 -16.13 -25.37 -17.19
CA THR A 35 -15.15 -25.20 -16.11
C THR A 35 -15.52 -23.89 -15.44
N GLN A 36 -16.33 -23.95 -14.38
CA GLN A 36 -16.41 -22.80 -13.48
C GLN A 36 -14.98 -22.54 -13.00
N ALA A 37 -14.52 -21.30 -13.09
CA ALA A 37 -13.25 -20.93 -12.47
C ALA A 37 -13.31 -21.38 -10.99
N PRO A 38 -12.23 -22.00 -10.46
CA PRO A 38 -12.22 -22.44 -9.07
C PRO A 38 -12.64 -21.29 -8.16
N GLU A 39 -13.61 -21.53 -7.28
CA GLU A 39 -14.05 -20.53 -6.31
C GLU A 39 -12.86 -20.16 -5.41
N VAL A 40 -12.53 -18.87 -5.36
CA VAL A 40 -11.44 -18.38 -4.51
C VAL A 40 -11.89 -18.50 -3.07
N LYS A 41 -11.19 -19.32 -2.28
CA LYS A 41 -11.43 -19.44 -0.83
C LYS A 41 -11.33 -18.07 -0.20
N LYS A 42 -12.42 -17.59 0.40
CA LYS A 42 -12.45 -16.30 1.10
C LYS A 42 -11.67 -16.40 2.40
N HIS A 43 -11.05 -15.29 2.78
CA HIS A 43 -10.41 -15.13 4.07
C HIS A 43 -11.49 -14.97 5.15
N GLU A 44 -11.98 -16.10 5.69
CA GLU A 44 -13.00 -16.13 6.73
C GLU A 44 -12.43 -16.69 8.02
N LEU A 45 -12.51 -15.91 9.10
CA LEU A 45 -12.05 -16.33 10.42
C LEU A 45 -13.16 -17.06 11.18
N PRO A 46 -12.82 -18.04 12.03
CA PRO A 46 -13.82 -18.72 12.84
C PRO A 46 -14.47 -17.73 13.82
N VAL A 47 -15.75 -17.94 14.09
CA VAL A 47 -16.50 -17.16 15.09
C VAL A 47 -16.23 -17.73 16.48
N SER A 48 -15.77 -16.89 17.41
CA SER A 48 -15.64 -17.28 18.82
C SER A 48 -17.02 -17.56 19.43
N LYS A 49 -17.18 -18.72 20.05
CA LYS A 49 -18.40 -19.08 20.80
C LYS A 49 -18.60 -18.21 22.04
N ASP A 50 -17.51 -17.69 22.59
CA ASP A 50 -17.48 -16.86 23.80
C ASP A 50 -17.52 -15.35 23.48
N GLY A 51 -17.67 -15.00 22.19
CA GLY A 51 -17.68 -13.61 21.72
C GLY A 51 -16.33 -12.90 21.83
N ASN A 52 -15.24 -13.65 21.95
CA ASN A 52 -13.90 -13.09 22.03
C ASN A 52 -13.38 -12.70 20.64
N LEU A 53 -12.38 -11.82 20.63
CA LEU A 53 -11.67 -11.42 19.44
C LEU A 53 -10.90 -12.61 18.83
N VAL A 54 -11.08 -12.86 17.54
CA VAL A 54 -10.31 -13.87 16.78
C VAL A 54 -9.40 -13.17 15.80
N VAL A 55 -8.08 -13.26 15.97
CA VAL A 55 -7.11 -12.68 15.04
C VAL A 55 -6.65 -13.76 14.06
N GLY A 56 -6.56 -13.41 12.78
CA GLY A 56 -6.13 -14.31 11.71
C GLY A 56 -4.86 -13.83 11.03
N LEU A 57 -4.05 -14.80 10.57
CA LEU A 57 -2.89 -14.55 9.73
C LEU A 57 -3.30 -14.43 8.27
N CYS A 58 -2.49 -13.75 7.46
CA CYS A 58 -2.70 -13.54 6.01
C CYS A 58 -2.87 -14.83 5.16
N ASP A 59 -2.67 -16.01 5.71
CA ASP A 59 -2.86 -17.29 5.01
C ASP A 59 -4.34 -17.71 4.89
N GLY A 60 -5.24 -17.10 5.68
CA GLY A 60 -6.66 -17.48 5.70
C GLY A 60 -6.96 -18.81 6.37
N GLU A 61 -6.00 -19.36 7.11
CA GLU A 61 -6.14 -20.66 7.78
C GLU A 61 -5.70 -20.58 9.24
N THR A 62 -4.61 -19.87 9.51
CA THR A 62 -4.05 -19.75 10.86
C THR A 62 -4.77 -18.62 11.59
N SER A 63 -5.44 -18.96 12.68
CA SER A 63 -6.15 -17.99 13.52
C SER A 63 -6.07 -18.37 15.00
N MET A 64 -6.27 -17.36 15.85
CA MET A 64 -6.19 -17.47 17.31
C MET A 64 -7.31 -16.66 17.95
N GLU A 65 -8.01 -17.28 18.88
CA GLU A 65 -8.93 -16.59 19.77
C GLU A 65 -8.18 -15.96 20.95
N VAL A 66 -8.38 -14.66 21.17
CA VAL A 66 -7.75 -13.89 22.24
C VAL A 66 -8.67 -13.84 23.44
N LYS A 67 -8.43 -14.71 24.41
CA LYS A 67 -9.22 -14.77 25.65
C LYS A 67 -9.14 -13.45 26.41
N GLY A 68 -10.30 -13.00 26.90
CA GLY A 68 -10.40 -11.78 27.71
C GLY A 68 -10.47 -10.47 26.90
N VAL A 69 -10.46 -10.54 25.57
CA VAL A 69 -10.70 -9.39 24.69
C VAL A 69 -11.92 -9.70 23.83
N LYS A 70 -12.94 -8.86 23.87
CA LYS A 70 -14.20 -9.07 23.13
C LYS A 70 -14.07 -8.64 21.68
N ALA A 71 -14.90 -9.23 20.82
CA ALA A 71 -15.00 -8.79 19.44
C ALA A 71 -15.38 -7.30 19.38
N GLY A 72 -14.59 -6.50 18.66
CA GLY A 72 -14.74 -5.05 18.59
C GLY A 72 -13.85 -4.27 19.56
N GLU A 73 -13.22 -4.94 20.52
CA GLU A 73 -12.17 -4.34 21.35
C GLU A 73 -10.80 -4.41 20.65
N SER A 74 -9.90 -3.53 21.09
CA SER A 74 -8.54 -3.45 20.56
C SER A 74 -7.54 -4.10 21.52
N LEU A 75 -6.54 -4.76 20.96
CA LEU A 75 -5.42 -5.29 21.74
C LEU A 75 -4.51 -4.16 22.20
N THR A 76 -3.93 -4.31 23.39
CA THR A 76 -2.72 -3.54 23.75
C THR A 76 -1.57 -3.96 22.83
N ARG A 77 -0.56 -3.10 22.67
CA ARG A 77 0.62 -3.42 21.83
C ARG A 77 1.30 -4.74 22.24
N ALA A 78 1.42 -4.99 23.55
CA ALA A 78 2.02 -6.23 24.06
C ALA A 78 1.17 -7.47 23.73
N GLN A 79 -0.16 -7.38 23.84
CA GLN A 79 -1.05 -8.47 23.44
C GLN A 79 -0.99 -8.71 21.93
N ALA A 80 -1.01 -7.65 21.12
CA ALA A 80 -0.93 -7.73 19.67
C ALA A 80 0.39 -8.40 19.22
N GLN A 81 1.53 -7.99 19.79
CA GLN A 81 2.82 -8.62 19.53
C GLN A 81 2.84 -10.10 19.91
N HIS A 82 2.27 -10.46 21.08
CA HIS A 82 2.18 -11.85 21.51
C HIS A 82 1.30 -12.69 20.55
N VAL A 83 0.13 -12.18 20.19
CA VAL A 83 -0.82 -12.86 19.29
C VAL A 83 -0.22 -13.04 17.90
N SER A 84 0.36 -11.99 17.30
CA SER A 84 1.03 -12.10 16.01
C SER A 84 2.23 -13.04 16.05
N GLY A 85 3.05 -12.97 17.10
CA GLY A 85 4.17 -13.90 17.30
C GLY A 85 3.72 -15.36 17.33
N ALA A 86 2.67 -15.66 18.10
CA ALA A 86 2.13 -17.01 18.20
C ALA A 86 1.51 -17.50 16.88
N LEU A 87 0.84 -16.62 16.12
CA LEU A 87 0.32 -16.94 14.79
C LEU A 87 1.45 -17.26 13.80
N MET A 88 2.52 -16.45 13.80
CA MET A 88 3.69 -16.67 12.94
C MET A 88 4.44 -17.95 13.31
N GLU A 89 4.60 -18.24 14.60
CA GLU A 89 5.21 -19.49 15.09
C GLU A 89 4.40 -20.72 14.65
N GLU A 90 3.07 -20.68 14.82
CA GLU A 90 2.18 -21.75 14.38
C GLU A 90 2.23 -21.95 12.86
N TRP A 91 2.31 -20.86 12.09
CA TRP A 91 2.48 -20.92 10.65
C TRP A 91 3.80 -21.56 10.24
N LEU A 92 4.92 -21.14 10.85
CA LEU A 92 6.24 -21.74 10.60
C LEU A 92 6.24 -23.24 10.93
N ARG A 93 5.60 -23.63 12.03
CA ARG A 93 5.46 -25.04 12.44
C ARG A 93 4.69 -25.86 11.39
N LYS A 94 3.66 -25.29 10.76
CA LYS A 94 2.88 -25.94 9.69
C LYS A 94 3.58 -25.91 8.33
N ASN A 95 4.53 -24.99 8.14
CA ASN A 95 5.22 -24.74 6.88
C ASN A 95 6.75 -24.88 7.05
N PRO A 96 7.27 -26.05 7.50
CA PRO A 96 8.69 -26.21 7.81
C PRO A 96 9.63 -26.06 6.60
N ASN A 97 9.08 -26.18 5.39
CA ASN A 97 9.81 -26.02 4.13
C ASN A 97 9.61 -24.63 3.51
N ALA A 98 8.87 -23.73 4.15
CA ALA A 98 8.71 -22.38 3.64
C ALA A 98 10.01 -21.61 3.79
N HIS A 99 10.44 -20.97 2.71
CA HIS A 99 11.56 -20.04 2.72
C HIS A 99 11.05 -18.67 3.13
N TRP A 100 10.94 -18.45 4.44
CA TRP A 100 10.69 -17.11 4.99
C TRP A 100 12.02 -16.37 5.04
N ASP A 101 12.13 -15.26 4.31
CA ASP A 101 13.31 -14.39 4.36
C ASP A 101 13.52 -13.98 5.82
N ALA A 102 14.60 -14.47 6.43
CA ALA A 102 14.99 -14.05 7.76
C ALA A 102 15.38 -12.58 7.70
N VAL A 103 14.76 -11.76 8.54
CA VAL A 103 15.20 -10.39 8.72
C VAL A 103 16.54 -10.46 9.45
N PRO A 104 17.64 -9.89 8.93
CA PRO A 104 18.74 -9.57 9.80
C PRO A 104 18.16 -8.68 10.90
N LEU A 105 18.28 -9.09 12.17
CA LEU A 105 17.97 -8.22 13.30
C LEU A 105 18.86 -6.97 13.19
N VAL A 106 18.45 -5.96 12.42
CA VAL A 106 18.88 -4.61 12.67
C VAL A 106 18.26 -4.28 14.00
N ALA A 107 19.13 -4.12 14.99
CA ALA A 107 18.79 -3.96 16.39
C ALA A 107 17.51 -3.14 16.54
N GLN A 108 16.52 -3.73 17.23
CA GLN A 108 15.40 -3.00 17.79
C GLN A 108 15.96 -1.69 18.35
N ALA A 109 15.40 -0.55 17.91
CA ALA A 109 15.81 0.75 18.41
C ALA A 109 15.98 0.65 19.94
N PRO A 110 17.14 1.02 20.49
CA PRO A 110 17.42 0.70 21.87
C PRO A 110 16.39 1.38 22.77
N ALA A 111 16.05 0.70 23.86
CA ALA A 111 15.18 1.24 24.90
C ALA A 111 15.60 2.67 25.28
N PRO A 112 14.64 3.56 25.61
CA PRO A 112 14.95 4.94 25.93
C PRO A 112 15.91 4.99 27.12
N GLY A 113 17.19 5.27 26.85
CA GLY A 113 18.24 5.30 27.88
C GLY A 113 19.63 4.81 27.47
N SER A 114 19.84 4.20 26.29
CA SER A 114 21.20 3.82 25.88
C SER A 114 21.96 5.00 25.25
N THR A 115 23.04 5.44 25.89
CA THR A 115 23.96 6.44 25.34
C THR A 115 24.93 5.80 24.36
N THR A 116 24.63 5.85 23.07
CA THR A 116 25.62 5.61 22.01
C THR A 116 26.47 6.86 21.76
N PRO A 117 27.77 6.74 21.43
CA PRO A 117 28.60 7.88 21.09
C PRO A 117 28.05 8.58 19.84
N ARG A 118 27.68 9.85 19.99
CA ARG A 118 27.19 10.72 18.93
C ARG A 118 28.30 10.94 17.90
N THR A 119 28.27 10.21 16.79
CA THR A 119 28.96 10.63 15.57
C THR A 119 28.43 12.02 15.23
N GLN A 120 29.33 12.98 15.02
CA GLN A 120 29.00 14.40 14.91
C GLN A 120 27.97 14.64 13.80
N GLN A 121 26.73 14.89 14.21
CA GLN A 121 25.73 15.55 13.36
C GLN A 121 26.29 16.92 12.95
N PRO A 122 26.16 17.33 11.68
CA PRO A 122 26.34 18.72 11.31
C PRO A 122 25.43 19.59 12.18
N ARG A 123 25.99 20.64 12.77
CA ARG A 123 25.23 21.57 13.62
C ARG A 123 24.07 22.15 12.82
N THR A 124 22.87 22.11 13.38
CA THR A 124 21.73 22.87 12.89
C THR A 124 22.09 24.36 12.85
N PRO A 125 21.87 25.07 11.73
CA PRO A 125 22.01 26.51 11.72
C PRO A 125 20.95 27.11 12.65
N ALA A 126 21.33 28.16 13.39
CA ALA A 126 20.41 28.91 14.24
C ALA A 126 19.21 29.43 13.42
N PRO A 127 18.02 29.59 14.03
CA PRO A 127 16.85 30.08 13.32
C PRO A 127 17.10 31.50 12.83
N SER A 128 17.16 31.65 11.52
CA SER A 128 17.12 32.94 10.85
C SER A 128 15.82 33.64 11.23
N LYS A 129 15.92 34.85 11.80
CA LYS A 129 14.79 35.79 11.93
C LYS A 129 14.44 36.31 10.53
N GLY A 130 13.86 35.46 9.71
CA GLY A 130 13.32 35.80 8.39
C GLY A 130 11.83 35.55 8.39
N THR A 131 11.05 36.58 8.13
CA THR A 131 9.64 36.45 7.74
C THR A 131 9.51 35.36 6.66
N VAL A 132 8.71 34.33 6.93
CA VAL A 132 8.37 33.29 5.97
C VAL A 132 7.75 34.00 4.76
N ARG A 133 8.46 34.00 3.62
CA ARG A 133 7.93 34.54 2.36
C ARG A 133 7.12 33.43 1.68
N GLU A 134 5.97 33.80 1.13
CA GLU A 134 5.06 32.93 0.37
C GLU A 134 5.65 32.47 -1.00
N GLY A 135 6.91 32.07 -1.04
CA GLY A 135 7.56 31.54 -2.25
C GLY A 135 7.74 30.03 -2.11
N GLY A 136 6.91 29.26 -2.80
CA GLY A 136 7.03 27.79 -2.83
C GLY A 136 5.75 27.03 -3.15
N VAL A 137 4.81 27.64 -3.89
CA VAL A 137 3.52 26.99 -4.21
C VAL A 137 3.58 26.25 -5.55
N THR A 138 4.56 26.57 -6.42
CA THR A 138 4.73 25.92 -7.72
C THR A 138 6.21 25.85 -8.15
N PRO A 139 6.59 24.87 -9.01
CA PRO A 139 7.97 24.69 -9.50
C PRO A 139 8.57 25.94 -10.17
N GLU A 140 7.73 26.80 -10.77
CA GLU A 140 8.18 28.01 -11.46
C GLU A 140 8.73 29.06 -10.50
N SER A 141 8.26 29.08 -9.25
CA SER A 141 8.68 30.08 -8.25
C SER A 141 10.14 29.89 -7.78
N GLY A 142 10.64 28.65 -7.78
CA GLY A 142 12.04 28.35 -7.46
C GLY A 142 13.00 28.57 -8.64
N GLY A 143 12.57 28.26 -9.87
CA GLY A 143 13.43 28.34 -11.06
C GLY A 143 13.87 29.75 -11.45
N ALA A 144 13.10 30.78 -11.09
CA ALA A 144 13.41 32.17 -11.41
C ALA A 144 14.50 32.79 -10.50
N GLU A 145 14.60 32.36 -9.24
CA GLU A 145 15.60 32.89 -8.29
C GLU A 145 16.99 32.25 -8.47
N VAL A 146 17.07 30.98 -8.89
CA VAL A 146 18.34 30.26 -9.11
C VAL A 146 19.17 30.88 -10.25
N LYS A 147 18.52 31.47 -11.28
CA LYS A 147 19.22 32.18 -12.37
C LYS A 147 20.11 33.34 -11.90
N LYS A 148 19.92 33.87 -10.68
CA LYS A 148 20.73 34.97 -10.13
C LYS A 148 21.99 34.52 -9.36
N GLN A 149 22.17 33.24 -9.07
CA GLN A 149 23.31 32.74 -8.28
C GLN A 149 24.20 31.81 -9.12
N GLN A 150 24.90 32.39 -10.08
CA GLN A 150 25.91 31.70 -10.89
C GLN A 150 27.19 31.45 -10.07
N ALA A 151 27.23 30.34 -9.32
CA ALA A 151 28.47 29.80 -8.75
C ALA A 151 28.43 28.29 -8.43
N VAL A 152 27.28 27.62 -8.54
CA VAL A 152 27.14 26.17 -8.30
C VAL A 152 27.10 25.47 -9.67
N PRO A 153 27.71 24.29 -9.85
CA PRO A 153 27.47 23.48 -11.04
C PRO A 153 25.96 23.20 -11.14
N ILE A 154 25.36 23.68 -12.23
CA ILE A 154 23.94 23.49 -12.51
C ILE A 154 23.85 22.47 -13.64
N GLN A 155 23.12 21.38 -13.44
CA GLN A 155 22.72 20.52 -14.55
C GLN A 155 21.70 21.26 -15.40
N ASP A 156 22.05 21.57 -16.65
CA ASP A 156 21.21 22.29 -17.61
C ASP A 156 20.62 21.37 -18.68
N GLY A 157 19.61 21.84 -19.41
CA GLY A 157 19.00 21.10 -20.53
C GLY A 157 17.73 20.30 -20.22
N HIS A 158 17.25 20.26 -18.98
CA HIS A 158 15.92 19.70 -18.69
C HIS A 158 14.80 20.71 -19.00
N THR A 159 13.70 20.24 -19.59
CA THR A 159 12.49 21.05 -19.85
C THR A 159 11.85 21.61 -18.58
N TYR A 160 12.18 21.05 -17.42
CA TYR A 160 11.67 21.42 -16.10
C TYR A 160 12.61 22.35 -15.31
N GLY A 161 13.69 22.86 -15.92
CA GLY A 161 14.61 23.79 -15.29
C GLY A 161 16.02 23.24 -15.12
N ALA A 162 16.87 24.01 -14.47
CA ALA A 162 18.27 23.68 -14.23
C ALA A 162 18.47 23.49 -12.72
N PHE A 163 19.15 22.41 -12.32
CA PHE A 163 19.18 21.96 -10.92
C PHE A 163 20.60 21.94 -10.38
N SER A 164 20.73 22.31 -9.11
CA SER A 164 22.00 22.33 -8.38
C SER A 164 22.16 21.10 -7.48
N ASP A 165 23.38 20.85 -7.00
CA ASP A 165 23.66 19.82 -5.99
C ASP A 165 22.78 19.98 -4.73
N ARG A 166 22.40 21.23 -4.40
CA ARG A 166 21.48 21.51 -3.29
C ARG A 166 20.09 20.97 -3.55
N ASP A 167 19.60 21.08 -4.79
CA ASP A 167 18.27 20.61 -5.16
C ASP A 167 18.20 19.08 -5.09
N GLU A 168 19.23 18.40 -5.61
CA GLU A 168 19.37 16.94 -5.50
C GLU A 168 19.40 16.48 -4.04
N ALA A 169 20.14 17.18 -3.18
CA ALA A 169 20.17 16.88 -1.75
C ALA A 169 18.81 17.06 -1.08
N ILE A 170 18.02 18.07 -1.47
CA ILE A 170 16.65 18.27 -0.99
C ILE A 170 15.75 17.12 -1.42
N TRP A 171 15.84 16.66 -2.67
CA TRP A 171 15.01 15.56 -3.16
C TRP A 171 15.35 14.23 -2.49
N ALA A 172 16.64 13.95 -2.28
CA ALA A 172 17.09 12.78 -1.53
C ALA A 172 16.56 12.82 -0.10
N ALA A 173 16.71 13.96 0.61
CA ALA A 173 16.18 14.13 1.96
C ALA A 173 14.65 14.00 2.01
N SER A 174 13.94 14.55 1.01
CA SER A 174 12.48 14.43 0.91
C SER A 174 12.04 12.98 0.69
N THR A 175 12.82 12.21 -0.08
CA THR A 175 12.56 10.78 -0.30
C THR A 175 12.73 9.99 0.99
N GLU A 176 13.82 10.23 1.74
CA GLU A 176 14.05 9.56 3.03
C GLU A 176 12.98 9.92 4.06
N GLN A 177 12.56 11.19 4.14
CA GLN A 177 11.45 11.60 5.02
C GLN A 177 10.15 10.86 4.69
N PHE A 178 9.91 10.57 3.41
CA PHE A 178 8.72 9.83 2.99
C PHE A 178 8.80 8.35 3.34
N VAL A 179 10.00 7.77 3.27
CA VAL A 179 10.29 6.41 3.76
C VAL A 179 10.12 6.32 5.28
N ASP A 180 10.58 7.33 6.03
CA ASP A 180 10.42 7.40 7.48
C ASP A 180 8.94 7.46 7.90
N GLU A 181 8.13 8.23 7.17
CA GLU A 181 6.68 8.23 7.37
C GLU A 181 6.06 6.86 7.07
N GLY A 182 6.52 6.18 6.01
CA GLY A 182 6.12 4.82 5.70
C GLY A 182 6.47 3.84 6.80
N HIS A 183 7.68 3.93 7.36
CA HIS A 183 8.13 3.15 8.50
C HIS A 183 7.21 3.39 9.71
N ARG A 184 6.90 4.65 10.04
CA ARG A 184 5.99 5.00 11.15
C ARG A 184 4.62 4.35 10.97
N VAL A 185 4.02 4.48 9.78
CA VAL A 185 2.70 3.90 9.49
C VAL A 185 2.73 2.37 9.55
N PHE A 186 3.78 1.75 9.02
CA PHE A 186 3.92 0.29 8.94
C PHE A 186 4.04 -0.37 10.33
N HIS A 187 4.59 0.33 11.32
CA HIS A 187 4.84 -0.20 12.68
C HIS A 187 3.77 0.18 13.73
N ASP A 188 2.77 0.96 13.31
CA ASP A 188 1.79 1.54 14.23
C ASP A 188 0.35 1.25 13.78
N ALA A 189 -0.35 0.45 14.57
CA ALA A 189 -1.69 -0.01 14.27
C ALA A 189 -2.70 1.15 14.16
N GLN A 190 -2.50 2.23 14.91
CA GLN A 190 -3.38 3.39 14.88
C GLN A 190 -3.13 4.24 13.62
N ALA A 191 -1.87 4.44 13.23
CA ALA A 191 -1.48 5.20 12.05
C ALA A 191 -2.04 4.60 10.76
N ILE A 192 -2.01 3.27 10.65
CA ILE A 192 -2.60 2.54 9.52
C ILE A 192 -4.13 2.46 9.58
N GLY A 193 -4.75 2.86 10.70
CA GLY A 193 -6.20 2.86 10.88
C GLY A 193 -6.78 1.51 11.27
N GLY A 194 -5.98 0.64 11.90
CA GLY A 194 -6.43 -0.64 12.43
C GLY A 194 -7.30 -0.49 13.66
N THR A 195 -8.19 -1.48 13.84
CA THR A 195 -9.16 -1.48 14.95
C THR A 195 -8.81 -2.48 16.05
N VAL A 196 -7.93 -3.45 15.76
CA VAL A 196 -7.60 -4.55 16.68
C VAL A 196 -6.19 -4.49 17.28
N GLY A 197 -5.43 -3.42 17.02
CA GLY A 197 -4.08 -3.23 17.58
C GLY A 197 -2.96 -3.97 16.84
N ILE A 198 -3.28 -4.68 15.76
CA ILE A 198 -2.31 -5.35 14.88
C ILE A 198 -1.75 -4.34 13.87
N SER A 199 -0.43 -4.34 13.69
CA SER A 199 0.29 -3.57 12.65
C SER A 199 1.07 -4.50 11.71
N CYS A 200 1.50 -3.96 10.56
CA CYS A 200 2.11 -4.75 9.49
C CYS A 200 3.41 -5.42 9.93
N ASP A 201 4.23 -4.73 10.71
CA ASP A 201 5.52 -5.20 11.25
C ASP A 201 5.41 -6.44 12.12
N MET A 202 4.24 -6.68 12.74
CA MET A 202 4.05 -7.84 13.60
C MET A 202 4.00 -9.16 12.83
N CYS A 203 3.64 -9.11 11.53
CA CYS A 203 3.67 -10.26 10.62
C CYS A 203 4.80 -10.15 9.60
N HIS A 204 5.17 -8.93 9.21
CA HIS A 204 6.22 -8.63 8.23
C HIS A 204 7.29 -7.73 8.87
N PRO A 205 8.11 -8.22 9.81
CA PRO A 205 9.12 -7.39 10.46
C PRO A 205 10.02 -6.74 9.40
N ASP A 206 10.20 -5.43 9.49
CA ASP A 206 11.01 -4.65 8.52
C ASP A 206 10.61 -4.84 7.04
N ALA A 207 9.31 -5.01 6.78
CA ALA A 207 8.75 -5.32 5.45
C ALA A 207 9.29 -6.63 4.83
N SER A 208 9.80 -7.55 5.64
CA SER A 208 10.22 -8.87 5.17
C SER A 208 9.06 -9.65 4.55
N ASN A 209 9.38 -10.43 3.52
CA ASN A 209 8.43 -11.29 2.81
C ASN A 209 7.25 -10.54 2.16
N THR A 210 7.36 -9.23 1.96
CA THR A 210 6.37 -8.42 1.22
C THR A 210 6.60 -8.48 -0.30
N HIS A 211 7.85 -8.72 -0.73
CA HIS A 211 8.29 -8.93 -2.11
C HIS A 211 7.74 -7.93 -3.15
N PRO A 212 7.90 -6.60 -2.93
CA PRO A 212 7.46 -5.56 -3.86
C PRO A 212 8.05 -5.72 -5.27
N GLU A 213 9.23 -6.32 -5.38
CA GLU A 213 9.93 -6.60 -6.64
C GLU A 213 9.22 -7.61 -7.55
N THR A 214 8.19 -8.31 -7.03
CA THR A 214 7.43 -9.32 -7.79
C THR A 214 6.14 -8.77 -8.38
N TYR A 215 5.72 -7.57 -7.99
CA TYR A 215 4.49 -6.94 -8.50
C TYR A 215 4.73 -6.24 -9.85
N PRO A 216 3.73 -6.21 -10.76
CA PRO A 216 2.42 -6.85 -10.66
C PRO A 216 2.49 -8.38 -10.72
N LYS A 217 1.63 -9.07 -9.96
CA LYS A 217 1.50 -10.54 -10.01
C LYS A 217 0.09 -11.02 -9.75
N TYR A 218 -0.20 -12.26 -10.16
CA TYR A 218 -1.48 -12.89 -9.86
C TYR A 218 -1.51 -13.29 -8.38
N GLN A 219 -2.41 -12.67 -7.62
CA GLN A 219 -2.61 -13.00 -6.21
C GLN A 219 -3.80 -13.94 -6.07
N VAL A 220 -3.53 -15.15 -5.60
CA VAL A 220 -4.55 -16.20 -5.47
C VAL A 220 -5.66 -15.78 -4.50
N GLN A 221 -5.31 -15.05 -3.43
CA GLN A 221 -6.27 -14.52 -2.46
C GLN A 221 -7.23 -13.51 -3.06
N LEU A 222 -6.82 -12.82 -4.12
CA LEU A 222 -7.62 -11.79 -4.81
C LEU A 222 -8.28 -12.32 -6.09
N GLY A 223 -7.85 -13.49 -6.59
CA GLY A 223 -8.36 -14.05 -7.85
C GLY A 223 -8.05 -13.20 -9.09
N ARG A 224 -7.04 -12.33 -9.02
CA ARG A 224 -6.68 -11.42 -10.11
C ARG A 224 -5.21 -11.01 -10.06
N VAL A 225 -4.74 -10.39 -11.13
CA VAL A 225 -3.49 -9.62 -11.10
C VAL A 225 -3.67 -8.44 -10.15
N ALA A 226 -2.70 -8.29 -9.25
CA ALA A 226 -2.68 -7.30 -8.21
C ALA A 226 -1.41 -6.44 -8.31
N LEU A 227 -1.53 -5.19 -7.90
CA LEU A 227 -0.42 -4.32 -7.57
C LEU A 227 -0.06 -4.47 -6.09
N LEU A 228 1.08 -3.92 -5.69
CA LEU A 228 1.50 -3.94 -4.29
C LEU A 228 0.45 -3.30 -3.37
N ARG A 229 -0.13 -2.17 -3.78
CA ARG A 229 -1.18 -1.46 -3.02
C ARG A 229 -2.47 -2.27 -2.83
N ASP A 230 -2.82 -3.14 -3.79
CA ASP A 230 -3.95 -4.05 -3.62
C ASP A 230 -3.70 -4.98 -2.42
N MET A 231 -2.47 -5.50 -2.30
CA MET A 231 -2.10 -6.37 -1.20
C MET A 231 -1.89 -5.64 0.12
N ILE A 232 -1.42 -4.39 0.09
CA ILE A 232 -1.42 -3.54 1.28
C ILE A 232 -2.84 -3.37 1.81
N ASN A 233 -3.81 -2.99 0.94
CA ASN A 233 -5.21 -2.84 1.36
C ASN A 233 -5.82 -4.17 1.84
N TRP A 234 -5.50 -5.28 1.18
CA TRP A 234 -5.93 -6.59 1.65
C TRP A 234 -5.43 -6.89 3.07
N CYS A 235 -4.18 -6.56 3.40
CA CYS A 235 -3.66 -6.68 4.76
C CYS A 235 -4.35 -5.74 5.76
N ILE A 236 -4.71 -4.53 5.32
CA ILE A 236 -5.44 -3.56 6.16
C ILE A 236 -6.83 -4.10 6.52
N GLU A 237 -7.56 -4.65 5.55
CA GLU A 237 -8.93 -5.12 5.75
C GLU A 237 -9.00 -6.38 6.62
N ASN A 238 -8.05 -7.30 6.45
CA ASN A 238 -8.16 -8.64 7.00
C ASN A 238 -7.50 -8.76 8.40
N PRO A 239 -6.16 -8.87 8.55
CA PRO A 239 -5.53 -8.90 9.88
C PRO A 239 -5.74 -7.64 10.72
N VAL A 240 -5.64 -6.46 10.10
CA VAL A 240 -5.61 -5.17 10.80
C VAL A 240 -7.02 -4.63 11.08
N ARG A 241 -8.02 -5.14 10.33
CA ARG A 241 -9.45 -4.76 10.41
C ARG A 241 -9.69 -3.25 10.29
N GLY A 242 -8.88 -2.61 9.47
CA GLY A 242 -9.02 -1.22 9.08
C GLY A 242 -9.91 -1.05 7.85
N ARG A 243 -10.00 0.20 7.37
CA ARG A 243 -10.64 0.52 6.09
C ARG A 243 -9.57 0.65 5.00
N PRO A 244 -9.85 0.23 3.76
CA PRO A 244 -8.95 0.46 2.64
C PRO A 244 -8.55 1.93 2.52
N LEU A 245 -7.28 2.16 2.21
CA LEU A 245 -6.77 3.46 1.85
C LEU A 245 -6.97 3.70 0.36
N ALA A 246 -7.30 4.94 0.00
CA ALA A 246 -7.30 5.36 -1.40
C ALA A 246 -5.87 5.32 -1.98
N ASP A 247 -5.73 5.11 -3.29
CA ASP A 247 -4.42 5.12 -3.97
C ASP A 247 -3.65 6.44 -3.81
N GLY A 248 -4.38 7.53 -3.58
CA GLY A 248 -3.86 8.86 -3.33
C GLY A 248 -3.52 9.15 -1.87
N ASP A 249 -3.91 8.28 -0.93
CA ASP A 249 -3.70 8.50 0.50
C ASP A 249 -2.18 8.59 0.79
N PRO A 250 -1.72 9.64 1.49
CA PRO A 250 -0.29 9.82 1.77
C PRO A 250 0.30 8.64 2.54
N ARG A 251 -0.47 7.98 3.41
CA ARG A 251 -0.02 6.81 4.18
C ARG A 251 0.22 5.61 3.28
N MET A 252 -0.66 5.35 2.32
CA MET A 252 -0.52 4.26 1.34
C MET A 252 0.78 4.42 0.55
N ARG A 253 1.00 5.63 0.01
CA ARG A 253 2.18 5.94 -0.80
C ARG A 253 3.46 5.89 0.02
N ALA A 254 3.44 6.36 1.26
CA ALA A 254 4.59 6.32 2.16
C ALA A 254 4.97 4.87 2.52
N MET A 255 3.98 4.03 2.86
CA MET A 255 4.23 2.60 3.12
C MET A 255 4.81 1.88 1.91
N GLU A 256 4.27 2.14 0.71
CA GLU A 256 4.82 1.56 -0.53
C GLU A 256 6.29 1.97 -0.70
N ALA A 257 6.63 3.24 -0.50
CA ALA A 257 8.01 3.73 -0.55
C ALA A 257 8.90 3.02 0.49
N TYR A 258 8.42 2.86 1.72
CA TYR A 258 9.12 2.14 2.78
C TYR A 258 9.39 0.67 2.41
N ILE A 259 8.37 -0.03 1.90
CA ILE A 259 8.50 -1.43 1.47
C ILE A 259 9.55 -1.56 0.36
N TYR A 260 9.56 -0.67 -0.63
CA TYR A 260 10.60 -0.64 -1.66
C TYR A 260 11.99 -0.33 -1.07
N ALA A 261 12.10 0.62 -0.15
CA ALA A 261 13.37 0.98 0.48
C ALA A 261 13.98 -0.20 1.23
N LYS A 262 13.18 -0.97 1.98
CA LYS A 262 13.62 -2.18 2.71
C LYS A 262 14.03 -3.34 1.79
N ARG A 263 13.59 -3.32 0.52
CA ARG A 263 13.87 -4.35 -0.49
C ARG A 263 14.80 -3.85 -1.60
N LYS A 264 15.44 -2.69 -1.39
CA LYS A 264 16.42 -2.12 -2.31
C LYS A 264 17.55 -3.11 -2.58
N GLY A 265 17.92 -3.25 -3.86
CA GLY A 265 18.97 -4.17 -4.31
C GLY A 265 18.48 -5.58 -4.66
N VAL A 266 17.23 -5.93 -4.34
CA VAL A 266 16.61 -7.15 -4.87
C VAL A 266 16.23 -6.93 -6.33
N LYS A 267 16.50 -7.93 -7.18
CA LYS A 267 16.21 -7.86 -8.61
C LYS A 267 14.70 -7.83 -8.85
N LEU A 268 14.24 -6.89 -9.69
CA LEU A 268 12.86 -6.86 -10.19
C LEU A 268 12.55 -8.13 -10.99
N GLU A 269 11.52 -8.85 -10.57
CA GLU A 269 11.06 -10.11 -11.16
C GLU A 269 9.52 -10.13 -11.19
N TYR A 270 8.92 -9.21 -11.96
CA TYR A 270 7.47 -9.08 -12.03
C TYR A 270 6.77 -10.39 -12.44
N GLY A 271 5.59 -10.65 -11.88
CA GLY A 271 4.79 -11.85 -12.17
C GLY A 271 5.29 -13.13 -11.47
N LYS A 272 6.41 -13.07 -10.75
CA LYS A 272 6.88 -14.19 -9.92
C LYS A 272 5.85 -14.49 -8.83
N LYS A 273 5.50 -15.78 -8.71
CA LYS A 273 4.51 -16.27 -7.74
C LYS A 273 5.11 -16.25 -6.34
#